data_AF-A0A2D0I465-F1
#
_entry.id   AF-A0A2D0I465-F1
#
_cell.length_a   1.000
_cell.length_b   1.000
_cell.length_c   1.000
_cell.angle_alpha   90.00
_cell.angle_beta   90.00
_cell.angle_gamma   90.00
#
_symmetry.space_group_name_H-M   'P 1'
#
loop_
_entity.id
_entity.type
_entity.pdbx_description
1 polymer ?
#
loop_
_entity_poly.entity_id
_entity_poly.type
_entity_poly.pdbx_seq_one_letter_code
_entity_poly.pdbx_strand_id
1 'polypeptide(L)'
;MFLATTALNEFWDTNQKILFLGDHCKLFDSKEENISLESHTMPPFWHSSVQVEDAITVCKLIYQKFLPLLTDQLNILHGEEQSEHYYHIILGNWLEGYIQQYYDKFYSIQKVLDTCGVAKEKLFTYTLNSHQDYIPSEIYDYFEATVTDEYALQLYSYVIRFLQIPHSDKALKQPIDNKRPIVKKFRSNVSRVIRSSIFKMTYLINSILQDQQILISALVFKENSFFNHLKLWIMSKAKIVIDDFSYQRLAHHKTDFTKRKEISTFLQNNHYESLFETFLSTRIAYDLPVIFLENFQNFKNTLPLKSFDKTAMLITMN
;
A
#
# COMPACT_ATOMS: atom_id res chain seq x y z
N MET A 1 24.24 -12.40 14.95
CA MET A 1 23.94 -10.96 15.14
C MET A 1 22.46 -10.78 14.85
N PHE A 2 21.75 -10.04 15.67
CA PHE A 2 20.31 -9.82 15.52
C PHE A 2 20.05 -8.61 14.62
N LEU A 3 19.17 -8.72 13.61
CA LEU A 3 18.72 -7.61 12.78
C LEU A 3 17.34 -7.14 13.27
N ALA A 4 17.27 -5.92 13.80
CA ALA A 4 16.01 -5.27 14.17
C ALA A 4 15.44 -4.48 12.98
N THR A 5 14.23 -4.84 12.56
CA THR A 5 13.50 -4.28 11.40
C THR A 5 12.26 -3.46 11.78
N THR A 6 12.03 -3.25 13.08
CA THR A 6 10.87 -2.53 13.61
C THR A 6 11.20 -1.89 14.94
N ALA A 7 10.50 -0.81 15.30
CA ALA A 7 10.57 -0.19 16.63
C ALA A 7 9.86 -1.00 17.73
N LEU A 8 9.12 -2.06 17.37
CA LEU A 8 8.45 -2.93 18.33
C LEU A 8 9.48 -3.73 19.13
N ASN A 9 9.77 -3.29 20.36
CA ASN A 9 10.77 -3.90 21.23
C ASN A 9 10.51 -5.38 21.54
N GLU A 10 9.26 -5.84 21.46
CA GLU A 10 8.93 -7.24 21.60
C GLU A 10 9.45 -8.10 20.45
N PHE A 11 9.87 -7.52 19.34
CA PHE A 11 10.56 -8.18 18.23
C PHE A 11 12.08 -7.98 18.28
N TRP A 12 12.65 -7.61 19.43
CA TRP A 12 14.10 -7.54 19.60
C TRP A 12 14.63 -8.74 20.40
N ASP A 13 15.83 -9.22 20.06
CA ASP A 13 16.61 -10.12 20.91
C ASP A 13 17.74 -9.33 21.58
N THR A 14 17.50 -8.92 22.83
CA THR A 14 18.46 -8.14 23.62
C THR A 14 19.62 -8.96 24.18
N ASN A 15 19.63 -10.28 23.98
CA ASN A 15 20.72 -11.16 24.44
C ASN A 15 21.88 -11.21 23.43
N GLN A 16 21.73 -10.58 22.27
CA GLN A 16 22.72 -10.57 21.20
C GLN A 16 23.04 -9.14 20.78
N LYS A 17 24.17 -8.97 20.06
CA LYS A 17 24.46 -7.72 19.37
C LYS A 17 23.35 -7.40 18.36
N ILE A 18 22.77 -6.21 18.48
CA ILE A 18 21.67 -5.75 17.63
C ILE A 18 22.21 -4.84 16.52
N LEU A 19 21.83 -5.13 15.29
CA LEU A 19 21.93 -4.24 14.15
C LEU A 19 20.54 -3.68 13.86
N PHE A 20 20.33 -2.39 14.06
CA PHE A 20 19.12 -1.70 13.65
C PHE A 20 19.18 -1.38 12.16
N LEU A 21 18.12 -1.73 11.42
CA LEU A 21 18.01 -1.46 9.98
C LEU A 21 18.00 0.04 9.63
N GLY A 22 17.59 0.86 10.59
CA GLY A 22 17.64 2.32 10.51
C GLY A 22 17.13 2.94 11.80
N ASP A 23 17.12 4.27 11.87
CA ASP A 23 16.67 4.98 13.09
C ASP A 23 15.18 4.78 13.39
N HIS A 24 14.36 4.53 12.37
CA HIS A 24 12.93 4.20 12.52
C HIS A 24 12.72 2.85 13.23
N CYS A 25 13.75 2.01 13.38
CA CYS A 25 13.68 0.77 14.15
C CYS A 25 14.02 0.97 15.63
N LYS A 26 14.27 2.20 16.08
CA LYS A 26 14.55 2.51 17.49
C LYS A 26 13.31 3.09 18.16
N LEU A 27 13.19 2.86 19.46
CA LEU A 27 12.19 3.55 20.29
C LEU A 27 12.54 5.03 20.41
N PHE A 28 11.59 5.91 20.09
CA PHE A 28 11.76 7.37 20.08
C PHE A 28 12.03 7.93 21.50
N ASP A 29 11.44 7.31 22.53
CA ASP A 29 11.45 7.83 23.91
C ASP A 29 12.51 7.20 24.83
N SER A 30 13.20 6.12 24.41
CA SER A 30 14.17 5.43 25.28
C SER A 30 15.62 5.72 24.87
N LYS A 31 16.04 6.99 25.01
CA LYS A 31 17.48 7.31 24.98
C LYS A 31 18.26 6.52 26.04
N GLU A 32 17.64 6.15 27.17
CA GLU A 32 18.32 5.44 28.26
C GLU A 32 18.41 3.91 28.06
N GLU A 33 17.42 3.25 27.46
CA GLU A 33 17.46 1.78 27.23
C GLU A 33 18.39 1.38 26.06
N ASN A 34 18.55 2.26 25.06
CA ASN A 34 19.40 1.99 23.90
C ASN A 34 20.91 2.06 24.22
N ILE A 35 21.30 2.72 25.32
CA ILE A 35 22.71 2.94 25.69
C ILE A 35 23.37 1.68 26.27
N SER A 36 22.61 0.77 26.88
CA SER A 36 23.16 -0.47 27.49
C SER A 36 23.30 -1.64 26.51
N LEU A 37 22.73 -1.55 25.31
CA LEU A 37 22.77 -2.62 24.31
C LEU A 37 23.98 -2.42 23.39
N GLU A 38 24.80 -3.46 23.22
CA GLU A 38 25.80 -3.47 22.15
C GLU A 38 25.07 -3.45 20.80
N SER A 39 24.92 -2.25 20.22
CA SER A 39 24.12 -2.04 19.03
C SER A 39 24.83 -1.19 17.97
N HIS A 40 24.48 -1.45 16.72
CA HIS A 40 24.88 -0.64 15.58
C HIS A 40 23.62 -0.25 14.79
N THR A 41 23.65 0.87 14.09
CA THR A 41 22.54 1.30 13.24
C THR A 41 23.06 1.52 11.85
N MET A 42 22.37 0.93 10.88
CA MET A 42 22.66 1.19 9.48
C MET A 42 22.48 2.68 9.18
N PRO A 43 23.38 3.28 8.39
CA PRO A 43 23.12 4.62 7.87
C PRO A 43 21.82 4.57 7.06
N PRO A 44 21.09 5.71 6.96
CA PRO A 44 19.87 5.80 6.16
C PRO A 44 19.97 5.09 4.80
N PHE A 45 18.88 4.58 4.26
CA PHE A 45 18.95 4.03 2.89
C PHE A 45 19.13 5.18 1.88
N TRP A 46 18.29 6.21 2.01
CA TRP A 46 18.23 7.41 1.18
C TRP A 46 19.19 8.50 1.65
N HIS A 47 20.16 8.88 0.82
CA HIS A 47 21.17 9.91 1.16
C HIS A 47 21.25 11.07 0.17
N SER A 48 20.65 10.95 -1.01
CA SER A 48 20.66 12.01 -2.02
C SER A 48 19.32 12.08 -2.75
N SER A 49 18.98 13.28 -3.22
CA SER A 49 17.80 13.49 -4.08
C SER A 49 17.89 12.68 -5.37
N VAL A 50 19.11 12.49 -5.91
CA VAL A 50 19.36 11.68 -7.11
C VAL A 50 18.94 10.23 -6.89
N GLN A 51 19.31 9.62 -5.75
CA GLN A 51 18.89 8.24 -5.43
C GLN A 51 17.36 8.10 -5.34
N VAL A 52 16.69 9.12 -4.80
CA VAL A 52 15.23 9.13 -4.70
C VAL A 52 14.60 9.26 -6.09
N GLU A 53 15.11 10.14 -6.94
CA GLU A 53 14.63 10.32 -8.32
C GLU A 53 14.83 9.06 -9.17
N ASP A 54 15.99 8.41 -9.04
CA ASP A 54 16.27 7.13 -9.69
C ASP A 54 15.29 6.04 -9.22
N ALA A 55 15.05 5.94 -7.90
CA ALA A 55 14.11 4.97 -7.35
C ALA A 55 12.66 5.22 -7.81
N ILE A 56 12.23 6.48 -7.87
CA ILE A 56 10.91 6.86 -8.42
C ILE A 56 10.80 6.40 -9.87
N THR A 57 11.86 6.64 -10.66
CA THR A 57 11.90 6.22 -12.07
C THR A 57 11.80 4.71 -12.21
N VAL A 58 12.55 3.94 -11.41
CA VAL A 58 12.48 2.48 -11.40
C VAL A 58 11.10 1.99 -10.97
N CYS A 59 10.53 2.54 -9.89
CA CYS A 59 9.18 2.17 -9.44
C CYS A 59 8.13 2.43 -10.51
N LYS A 60 8.27 3.53 -11.28
CA LYS A 60 7.37 3.84 -12.40
C LYS A 60 7.49 2.84 -13.55
N LEU A 61 8.69 2.38 -13.88
CA LEU A 61 8.88 1.34 -14.91
C LEU A 61 8.26 0.01 -14.47
N ILE A 62 8.42 -0.36 -13.19
CA ILE A 62 7.80 -1.55 -12.61
C ILE A 62 6.27 -1.39 -12.64
N TYR A 63 5.74 -0.23 -12.28
CA TYR A 63 4.32 0.06 -12.36
C TYR A 63 3.76 -0.15 -13.78
N GLN A 64 4.44 0.40 -14.78
CA GLN A 64 4.07 0.26 -16.20
C GLN A 64 4.13 -1.18 -16.70
N LYS A 65 4.93 -2.04 -16.06
CA LYS A 65 5.01 -3.47 -16.37
C LYS A 65 3.92 -4.28 -15.68
N PHE A 66 3.61 -3.98 -14.41
CA PHE A 66 2.66 -4.76 -13.61
C PHE A 66 1.20 -4.37 -13.85
N LEU A 67 0.90 -3.10 -14.14
CA LEU A 67 -0.48 -2.66 -14.35
C LEU A 67 -1.18 -3.37 -15.52
N PRO A 68 -0.57 -3.55 -16.71
CA PRO A 68 -1.19 -4.29 -17.81
C PRO A 68 -1.45 -5.76 -17.44
N LEU A 69 -0.48 -6.42 -16.79
CA LEU A 69 -0.61 -7.81 -16.35
C LEU A 69 -1.75 -8.01 -15.35
N LEU A 70 -1.88 -7.08 -14.40
CA LEU A 70 -2.99 -7.09 -13.44
C LEU A 70 -4.32 -6.80 -14.13
N THR A 71 -4.35 -5.86 -15.09
CA THR A 71 -5.55 -5.53 -15.86
C THR A 71 -6.11 -6.77 -16.56
N ASP A 72 -5.26 -7.48 -17.29
CA ASP A 72 -5.66 -8.69 -18.03
C ASP A 72 -6.22 -9.75 -17.08
N GLN A 73 -5.50 -10.03 -16.00
CA GLN A 73 -5.91 -11.09 -15.08
C GLN A 73 -7.15 -10.72 -14.25
N LEU A 74 -7.31 -9.45 -13.86
CA LEU A 74 -8.51 -8.99 -13.15
C LEU A 74 -9.73 -9.03 -14.08
N ASN A 75 -9.57 -8.66 -15.36
CA ASN A 75 -10.62 -8.79 -16.36
C ASN A 75 -11.09 -10.24 -16.52
N ILE A 76 -10.15 -11.19 -16.64
CA ILE A 76 -10.46 -12.62 -16.72
C ILE A 76 -11.23 -13.09 -15.48
N LEU A 77 -10.75 -12.74 -14.28
CA LEU A 77 -11.35 -13.19 -13.01
C LEU A 77 -12.73 -12.59 -12.74
N HIS A 78 -12.96 -11.35 -13.18
CA HIS A 78 -14.22 -10.64 -12.98
C HIS A 78 -15.22 -10.86 -14.12
N GLY A 79 -14.79 -11.43 -15.25
CA GLY A 79 -15.60 -11.54 -16.46
C GLY A 79 -15.90 -10.16 -17.06
N GLU A 80 -14.89 -9.31 -17.08
CA GLU A 80 -14.96 -7.89 -17.43
C GLU A 80 -14.01 -7.56 -18.58
N GLU A 81 -14.29 -6.49 -19.32
CA GLU A 81 -13.46 -6.02 -20.43
C GLU A 81 -13.11 -4.53 -20.22
N GLN A 82 -12.54 -4.20 -19.06
CA GLN A 82 -12.14 -2.83 -18.73
C GLN A 82 -10.76 -2.49 -19.27
N SER A 83 -10.52 -1.22 -19.60
CA SER A 83 -9.24 -0.75 -20.12
C SER A 83 -8.15 -0.69 -19.04
N GLU A 84 -6.87 -0.69 -19.44
CA GLU A 84 -5.75 -0.42 -18.52
C GLU A 84 -5.94 0.93 -17.82
N HIS A 85 -6.44 1.94 -18.53
CA HIS A 85 -6.74 3.26 -17.98
C HIS A 85 -7.81 3.22 -16.87
N TYR A 86 -8.80 2.34 -17.01
CA TYR A 86 -9.79 2.11 -15.94
C TYR A 86 -9.10 1.59 -14.67
N TYR A 87 -8.23 0.58 -14.78
CA TYR A 87 -7.49 0.06 -13.63
C TYR A 87 -6.43 1.04 -13.11
N HIS A 88 -5.80 1.84 -13.97
CA HIS A 88 -4.94 2.95 -13.54
C HIS A 88 -5.68 3.86 -12.56
N ILE A 89 -6.94 4.17 -12.86
CA ILE A 89 -7.77 5.04 -12.02
C ILE A 89 -8.17 4.37 -10.71
N ILE A 90 -8.63 3.13 -10.72
CA ILE A 90 -9.15 2.51 -9.49
C ILE A 90 -8.06 1.88 -8.62
N LEU A 91 -7.06 1.26 -9.25
CA LEU A 91 -6.02 0.45 -8.61
C LEU A 91 -4.68 1.18 -8.55
N GLY A 92 -4.44 2.14 -9.46
CA GLY A 92 -3.12 2.72 -9.68
C GLY A 92 -2.51 3.37 -8.44
N ASN A 93 -3.30 4.11 -7.65
CA ASN A 93 -2.81 4.73 -6.42
C ASN A 93 -2.34 3.70 -5.38
N TRP A 94 -3.08 2.59 -5.24
CA TRP A 94 -2.62 1.50 -4.39
C TRP A 94 -1.35 0.86 -4.96
N LEU A 95 -1.32 0.55 -6.26
CA LEU A 95 -0.20 -0.15 -6.89
C LEU A 95 1.10 0.66 -6.84
N GLU A 96 1.03 1.96 -7.09
CA GLU A 96 2.19 2.86 -7.01
C GLU A 96 2.75 2.93 -5.60
N GLY A 97 1.91 3.21 -4.60
CA GLY A 97 2.33 3.22 -3.20
C GLY A 97 2.82 1.85 -2.71
N TYR A 98 2.23 0.75 -3.21
CA TYR A 98 2.63 -0.62 -2.93
C TYR A 98 4.04 -0.94 -3.43
N ILE A 99 4.34 -0.61 -4.69
CA ILE A 99 5.66 -0.82 -5.28
C ILE A 99 6.69 0.00 -4.52
N GLN A 100 6.42 1.28 -4.25
CA GLN A 100 7.34 2.16 -3.52
C GLN A 100 7.63 1.64 -2.09
N GLN A 101 6.59 1.22 -1.35
CA GLN A 101 6.74 0.69 0.01
C GLN A 101 7.59 -0.58 0.06
N TYR A 102 7.45 -1.46 -0.93
CA TYR A 102 8.27 -2.65 -1.00
C TYR A 102 9.66 -2.39 -1.57
N TYR A 103 9.82 -1.43 -2.47
CA TYR A 103 11.13 -1.04 -3.00
C TYR A 103 12.04 -0.59 -1.86
N ASP A 104 11.54 0.34 -1.03
CA ASP A 104 12.26 0.83 0.15
C ASP A 104 12.69 -0.33 1.08
N LYS A 105 11.77 -1.23 1.40
CA LYS A 105 12.03 -2.33 2.34
C LYS A 105 12.97 -3.38 1.78
N PHE A 106 12.77 -3.75 0.51
CA PHE A 106 13.57 -4.74 -0.17
C PHE A 106 15.03 -4.30 -0.29
N TYR A 107 15.25 -3.08 -0.79
CA TYR A 107 16.60 -2.57 -0.97
C TYR A 107 17.27 -2.15 0.34
N SER A 108 16.50 -1.77 1.37
CA SER A 108 17.04 -1.59 2.73
C SER A 108 17.65 -2.88 3.27
N ILE A 109 16.96 -4.01 3.11
CA ILE A 109 17.47 -5.32 3.53
C ILE A 109 18.66 -5.75 2.65
N GLN A 110 18.60 -5.56 1.33
CA GLN A 110 19.74 -5.86 0.45
C GLN A 110 20.99 -5.06 0.85
N LYS A 111 20.84 -3.76 1.15
CA LYS A 111 21.96 -2.92 1.60
C LYS A 111 22.64 -3.47 2.86
N VAL A 112 21.89 -4.07 3.79
CA VAL A 112 22.47 -4.73 4.97
C VAL A 112 23.34 -5.92 4.55
N LEU A 113 22.84 -6.75 3.65
CA LEU A 113 23.56 -7.92 3.14
C LEU A 113 24.86 -7.50 2.43
N ASP A 114 24.82 -6.41 1.67
CA ASP A 114 25.98 -5.91 0.91
C ASP A 114 27.00 -5.17 1.79
N THR A 115 26.53 -4.26 2.65
CA THR A 115 27.40 -3.31 3.38
C THR A 115 28.10 -3.94 4.58
N CYS A 116 27.41 -4.83 5.30
CA CYS A 116 27.96 -5.38 6.52
C CYS A 116 28.98 -6.50 6.25
N GLY A 117 29.06 -7.03 5.02
CA GLY A 117 29.87 -8.21 4.70
C GLY A 117 29.51 -9.43 5.57
N VAL A 118 28.36 -9.36 6.26
CA VAL A 118 27.87 -10.40 7.15
C VAL A 118 27.19 -11.41 6.25
N ALA A 119 27.82 -12.59 6.15
CA ALA A 119 27.21 -13.73 5.49
C ALA A 119 25.77 -13.88 6.00
N LYS A 120 24.83 -14.00 5.07
CA LYS A 120 23.38 -14.06 5.31
C LYS A 120 23.01 -15.02 6.45
N GLU A 121 23.76 -16.12 6.59
CA GLU A 121 23.60 -17.17 7.60
C GLU A 121 23.91 -16.70 9.04
N LYS A 122 24.62 -15.57 9.20
CA LYS A 122 24.99 -14.98 10.49
C LYS A 122 24.02 -13.91 10.97
N LEU A 123 23.09 -13.49 10.10
CA LEU A 123 21.97 -12.63 10.47
C LEU A 123 20.82 -13.48 10.99
N PHE A 124 20.20 -13.02 12.05
CA PHE A 124 18.97 -13.59 12.57
C PHE A 124 17.99 -12.47 12.89
N THR A 125 16.71 -12.69 12.65
CA THR A 125 15.66 -11.71 12.95
C THR A 125 14.35 -12.38 13.30
N TYR A 126 13.42 -11.65 13.92
CA TYR A 126 12.07 -12.14 14.12
C TYR A 126 11.15 -11.66 13.00
N THR A 127 10.30 -12.55 12.51
CA THR A 127 9.27 -12.26 11.51
C THR A 127 7.89 -12.32 12.16
N LEU A 128 6.96 -11.53 11.64
CA LEU A 128 5.56 -11.60 12.06
C LEU A 128 4.98 -12.96 11.68
N ASN A 129 4.36 -13.66 12.62
CA ASN A 129 3.66 -14.91 12.35
C ASN A 129 2.58 -14.73 11.26
N SER A 130 2.64 -15.55 10.21
CA SER A 130 1.75 -15.45 9.04
C SER A 130 0.26 -15.65 9.35
N HIS A 131 -0.08 -16.26 10.49
CA HIS A 131 -1.46 -16.34 10.97
C HIS A 131 -2.05 -14.99 11.40
N GLN A 132 -1.21 -13.97 11.58
CA GLN A 132 -1.61 -12.60 11.92
C GLN A 132 -1.41 -11.63 10.75
N ASP A 133 -1.17 -12.14 9.53
CA ASP A 133 -1.06 -11.32 8.34
C ASP A 133 -2.35 -10.51 8.13
N TYR A 134 -2.19 -9.20 8.04
CA TYR A 134 -3.25 -8.26 7.78
C TYR A 134 -3.34 -7.95 6.30
N ILE A 135 -4.52 -8.14 5.72
CA ILE A 135 -4.85 -7.81 4.34
C ILE A 135 -5.85 -6.65 4.37
N PRO A 136 -5.51 -5.48 3.80
CA PRO A 136 -6.42 -4.34 3.76
C PRO A 136 -7.74 -4.70 3.08
N SER A 137 -8.86 -4.26 3.66
CA SER A 137 -10.17 -4.42 3.01
C SER A 137 -10.36 -3.39 1.90
N GLU A 138 -9.95 -2.15 2.15
CA GLU A 138 -10.12 -0.99 1.27
C GLU A 138 -8.78 -0.25 1.06
N ILE A 139 -8.73 0.67 0.11
CA ILE A 139 -7.53 1.49 -0.17
C ILE A 139 -7.14 2.33 1.06
N TYR A 140 -8.12 2.94 1.74
CA TYR A 140 -7.87 3.75 2.93
C TYR A 140 -7.26 2.92 4.07
N ASP A 141 -7.78 1.71 4.27
CA ASP A 141 -7.27 0.76 5.27
C ASP A 141 -5.82 0.36 4.97
N TYR A 142 -5.39 0.36 3.70
CA TYR A 142 -3.99 0.15 3.32
C TYR A 142 -3.12 1.35 3.73
N PHE A 143 -3.51 2.57 3.35
CA PHE A 143 -2.71 3.76 3.66
C PHE A 143 -2.58 4.02 5.17
N GLU A 144 -3.65 3.82 5.96
CA GLU A 144 -3.56 3.89 7.42
C GLU A 144 -2.63 2.81 7.99
N ALA A 145 -2.63 1.60 7.42
CA ALA A 145 -1.72 0.55 7.87
C ALA A 145 -0.25 0.87 7.52
N THR A 146 0.03 1.47 6.36
CA THR A 146 1.41 1.74 5.90
C THR A 146 2.25 2.64 6.80
N VAL A 147 1.62 3.40 7.71
CA VAL A 147 2.32 4.26 8.68
C VAL A 147 2.56 3.58 10.03
N THR A 148 2.10 2.35 10.22
CA THR A 148 2.25 1.60 11.48
C THR A 148 3.49 0.70 11.47
N ASP A 149 4.12 0.53 12.64
CA ASP A 149 5.28 -0.34 12.81
C ASP A 149 4.92 -1.82 12.61
N GLU A 150 3.71 -2.23 13.00
CA GLU A 150 3.23 -3.60 12.87
C GLU A 150 3.07 -4.01 11.41
N TYR A 151 2.48 -3.15 10.59
CA TYR A 151 2.36 -3.42 9.16
C TYR A 151 3.72 -3.32 8.47
N ALA A 152 4.58 -2.37 8.86
CA ALA A 152 5.95 -2.31 8.35
C ALA A 152 6.72 -3.62 8.65
N LEU A 153 6.60 -4.16 9.87
CA LEU A 153 7.15 -5.46 10.26
C LEU A 153 6.59 -6.60 9.39
N GLN A 154 5.29 -6.62 9.10
CA GLN A 154 4.70 -7.59 8.17
C GLN A 154 5.39 -7.54 6.81
N LEU A 155 5.54 -6.34 6.23
CA LEU A 155 6.18 -6.17 4.92
C LEU A 155 7.64 -6.62 4.93
N TYR A 156 8.42 -6.25 5.97
CA TYR A 156 9.79 -6.75 6.14
C TYR A 156 9.85 -8.27 6.28
N SER A 157 8.88 -8.87 6.97
CA SER A 157 8.82 -10.32 7.16
C SER A 157 8.70 -11.07 5.83
N TYR A 158 7.95 -10.54 4.86
CA TYR A 158 7.88 -11.13 3.53
C TYR A 158 9.21 -11.00 2.77
N VAL A 159 9.88 -9.85 2.85
CA VAL A 159 11.20 -9.65 2.23
C VAL A 159 12.23 -10.61 2.84
N ILE A 160 12.27 -10.74 4.17
CA ILE A 160 13.17 -11.64 4.92
C ILE A 160 12.98 -13.09 4.47
N ARG A 161 11.74 -13.54 4.36
CA ARG A 161 11.40 -14.90 3.91
C ARG A 161 11.80 -15.14 2.46
N PHE A 162 11.49 -14.19 1.58
CA PHE A 162 11.84 -14.29 0.16
C PHE A 162 13.35 -14.35 -0.04
N LEU A 163 14.09 -13.49 0.65
CA LEU A 163 15.55 -13.50 0.64
C LEU A 163 16.11 -14.67 1.45
N GLN A 164 15.30 -15.50 2.11
CA GLN A 164 15.68 -16.67 2.93
C GLN A 164 16.70 -16.34 4.05
N ILE A 165 16.61 -15.15 4.65
CA ILE A 165 17.45 -14.78 5.79
C ILE A 165 17.00 -15.62 7.01
N PRO A 166 17.91 -16.15 7.84
CA PRO A 166 17.53 -16.91 9.03
C PRO A 166 16.60 -16.10 9.94
N HIS A 167 15.47 -16.70 10.31
CA HIS A 167 14.45 -16.03 11.11
C HIS A 167 13.67 -17.01 11.98
N SER A 168 12.88 -16.47 12.90
CA SER A 168 11.84 -17.22 13.60
C SER A 168 10.56 -16.40 13.68
N ASP A 169 9.44 -17.08 13.51
CA ASP A 169 8.14 -16.44 13.60
C ASP A 169 7.80 -16.10 15.05
N LYS A 170 7.31 -14.88 15.25
CA LYS A 170 6.84 -14.37 16.52
C LYS A 170 5.49 -13.70 16.34
N ALA A 171 4.57 -13.99 17.26
CA ALA A 171 3.24 -13.41 17.24
C ALA A 171 3.26 -12.03 17.91
N LEU A 172 2.52 -11.08 17.35
CA LEU A 172 2.20 -9.82 18.01
C LEU A 172 1.33 -10.09 19.23
N LYS A 173 1.57 -9.38 20.34
CA LYS A 173 0.69 -9.44 21.52
C LYS A 173 -0.72 -8.98 21.22
N GLN A 174 -0.85 -7.96 20.36
CA GLN A 174 -2.12 -7.50 19.83
C GLN A 174 -2.04 -7.62 18.31
N PRO A 175 -2.91 -8.41 17.67
CA PRO A 175 -2.90 -8.51 16.21
C PRO A 175 -3.14 -7.13 15.60
N ILE A 176 -2.71 -6.96 14.35
CA ILE A 176 -3.00 -5.77 13.54
C ILE A 176 -4.52 -5.72 13.35
N ASP A 177 -5.18 -5.05 14.29
CA ASP A 177 -6.62 -4.85 14.26
C ASP A 177 -6.84 -3.43 13.76
N ASN A 178 -7.57 -3.32 12.66
CA ASN A 178 -8.28 -2.09 12.37
C ASN A 178 -9.43 -1.94 13.37
N LYS A 179 -9.09 -1.71 14.65
CA LYS A 179 -9.90 -0.79 15.43
C LYS A 179 -9.71 0.54 14.75
N ARG A 180 -10.48 0.76 13.66
CA ARG A 180 -10.83 2.12 13.25
C ARG A 180 -11.14 2.78 14.59
N PRO A 181 -10.41 3.84 15.03
CA PRO A 181 -11.06 4.73 15.95
C PRO A 181 -12.39 4.97 15.26
N ILE A 182 -13.50 4.69 15.93
CA ILE A 182 -14.79 5.12 15.46
C ILE A 182 -14.57 6.62 15.32
N VAL A 183 -14.17 7.06 14.12
CA VAL A 183 -13.87 8.46 13.84
C VAL A 183 -15.15 9.09 14.29
N LYS A 184 -14.98 9.86 15.36
CA LYS A 184 -16.00 10.20 16.34
C LYS A 184 -17.37 10.16 15.70
N LYS A 185 -18.30 9.37 16.25
CA LYS A 185 -19.75 9.65 16.16
C LYS A 185 -19.88 11.18 15.97
N PHE A 186 -20.37 11.63 14.81
CA PHE A 186 -20.68 13.03 14.42
C PHE A 186 -20.26 13.38 12.98
N ARG A 187 -20.84 12.69 11.99
CA ARG A 187 -21.51 13.34 10.84
C ARG A 187 -22.59 12.38 10.38
N SER A 188 -23.84 12.82 10.45
CA SER A 188 -25.03 11.99 10.23
C SER A 188 -24.94 11.21 8.91
N ASN A 189 -25.52 10.00 8.87
CA ASN A 189 -25.64 9.20 7.64
C ASN A 189 -26.23 10.02 6.46
N VAL A 190 -27.07 11.01 6.77
CA VAL A 190 -27.67 11.97 5.82
C VAL A 190 -26.60 12.78 5.08
N SER A 191 -25.60 13.34 5.78
CA SER A 191 -24.52 14.12 5.16
C SER A 191 -23.64 13.29 4.21
N ARG A 192 -23.49 11.98 4.48
CA ARG A 192 -22.70 11.06 3.65
C ARG A 192 -23.47 10.62 2.40
N VAL A 193 -24.75 10.30 2.54
CA VAL A 193 -25.62 9.96 1.39
C VAL A 193 -25.73 11.17 0.46
N ILE A 194 -26.01 12.36 1.00
CA ILE A 194 -26.04 13.62 0.24
C ILE A 194 -24.70 13.86 -0.46
N ARG A 195 -23.58 13.68 0.23
CA ARG A 195 -22.24 13.83 -0.38
C ARG A 195 -22.02 12.84 -1.53
N SER A 196 -22.38 11.57 -1.35
CA SER A 196 -22.27 10.54 -2.40
C SER A 196 -23.16 10.83 -3.61
N SER A 197 -24.40 11.29 -3.39
CA SER A 197 -25.33 11.67 -4.45
C SER A 197 -24.86 12.93 -5.19
N ILE A 198 -24.33 13.92 -4.49
CA ILE A 198 -23.77 15.14 -5.09
C ILE A 198 -22.51 14.79 -5.89
N PHE A 199 -21.62 13.93 -5.40
CA PHE A 199 -20.45 13.52 -6.17
C PHE A 199 -20.86 12.78 -7.44
N LYS A 200 -21.78 11.81 -7.35
CA LYS A 200 -22.37 11.16 -8.53
C LYS A 200 -22.96 12.19 -9.51
N MET A 201 -23.67 13.19 -9.00
CA MET A 201 -24.20 14.28 -9.82
C MET A 201 -23.09 15.12 -10.46
N THR A 202 -22.01 15.45 -9.75
CA THR A 202 -20.88 16.19 -10.34
C THR A 202 -20.21 15.37 -11.43
N TYR A 203 -20.06 14.06 -11.28
CA TYR A 203 -19.54 13.19 -12.35
C TYR A 203 -20.47 13.16 -13.56
N LEU A 204 -21.78 13.03 -13.35
CA LEU A 204 -22.76 13.05 -14.44
C LEU A 204 -22.74 14.39 -15.17
N ILE A 205 -22.75 15.50 -14.45
CA ILE A 205 -22.67 16.85 -15.02
C ILE A 205 -21.36 17.01 -15.81
N ASN A 206 -20.23 16.57 -15.25
CA ASN A 206 -18.93 16.65 -15.93
C ASN A 206 -18.89 15.80 -17.20
N SER A 207 -19.45 14.60 -17.18
CA SER A 207 -19.51 13.71 -18.34
C SER A 207 -20.29 14.29 -19.53
N ILE A 208 -21.22 15.21 -19.25
CA ILE A 208 -22.04 15.91 -20.25
C ILE A 208 -21.35 17.20 -20.71
N LEU A 209 -20.73 17.94 -19.77
CA LEU A 209 -20.23 19.30 -20.03
C LEU A 209 -18.77 19.36 -20.48
N GLN A 210 -17.96 18.32 -20.25
CA GLN A 210 -16.52 18.35 -20.51
C GLN A 210 -16.06 17.18 -21.37
N ASP A 211 -15.13 17.47 -22.29
CA ASP A 211 -14.45 16.45 -23.10
C ASP A 211 -13.36 15.71 -22.30
N GLN A 212 -12.81 16.36 -21.25
CA GLN A 212 -11.83 15.78 -20.33
C GLN A 212 -12.08 16.28 -18.90
N GLN A 213 -12.07 15.35 -17.94
CA GLN A 213 -12.22 15.65 -16.52
C GLN A 213 -10.94 15.28 -15.75
N ILE A 214 -10.60 16.06 -14.73
CA ILE A 214 -9.46 15.80 -13.84
C ILE A 214 -10.00 15.25 -12.54
N LEU A 215 -9.69 13.99 -12.26
CA LEU A 215 -10.01 13.33 -11.00
C LEU A 215 -8.85 13.48 -10.04
N ILE A 216 -9.07 14.15 -8.91
CA ILE A 216 -8.11 14.20 -7.81
C ILE A 216 -8.49 13.12 -6.79
N SER A 217 -7.59 12.15 -6.62
CA SER A 217 -7.71 11.13 -5.56
C SER A 217 -7.35 11.74 -4.21
N ALA A 218 -8.35 12.15 -3.42
CA ALA A 218 -8.17 12.95 -2.20
C ALA A 218 -8.01 12.12 -0.91
N LEU A 219 -7.32 10.99 -0.97
CA LEU A 219 -7.03 10.16 0.23
C LEU A 219 -6.24 10.93 1.31
N VAL A 220 -5.58 12.03 0.92
CA VAL A 220 -4.59 12.73 1.75
C VAL A 220 -5.09 14.07 2.31
N PHE A 221 -6.23 14.59 1.85
CA PHE A 221 -6.79 15.83 2.40
C PHE A 221 -7.49 15.57 3.73
N LYS A 222 -6.74 15.61 4.84
CA LYS A 222 -7.26 15.46 6.22
C LYS A 222 -8.34 16.50 6.58
N GLU A 223 -8.38 17.66 5.91
CA GLU A 223 -9.34 18.73 6.14
C GLU A 223 -10.34 18.90 4.99
N ASN A 224 -11.13 17.85 4.74
CA ASN A 224 -12.17 17.84 3.71
C ASN A 224 -13.48 18.51 4.20
N SER A 225 -13.55 19.84 4.07
CA SER A 225 -14.84 20.53 4.08
C SER A 225 -15.54 20.35 2.74
N PHE A 226 -16.78 19.88 2.74
CA PHE A 226 -17.65 19.80 1.56
C PHE A 226 -17.62 21.09 0.71
N PHE A 227 -17.57 22.24 1.39
CA PHE A 227 -17.51 23.54 0.74
C PHE A 227 -16.22 23.77 -0.07
N ASN A 228 -15.09 23.20 0.34
CA ASN A 228 -13.84 23.31 -0.42
C ASN A 228 -13.93 22.50 -1.71
N HIS A 229 -14.51 21.30 -1.67
CA HIS A 229 -14.74 20.52 -2.90
C HIS A 229 -15.70 21.22 -3.84
N LEU A 230 -16.83 21.72 -3.33
CA LEU A 230 -17.80 22.44 -4.15
C LEU A 230 -17.19 23.71 -4.74
N LYS A 231 -16.43 24.48 -3.94
CA LYS A 231 -15.71 25.66 -4.40
C LYS A 231 -14.71 25.32 -5.50
N LEU A 232 -13.91 24.27 -5.34
CA LEU A 232 -12.97 23.80 -6.36
C LEU A 232 -13.68 23.35 -7.64
N TRP A 233 -14.77 22.59 -7.52
CA TRP A 233 -15.58 22.17 -8.65
C TRP A 233 -16.15 23.37 -9.43
N ILE A 234 -16.72 24.35 -8.73
CA ILE A 234 -17.24 25.60 -9.34
C ILE A 234 -16.10 26.41 -9.97
N MET A 235 -15.02 26.66 -9.23
CA MET A 235 -13.89 27.48 -9.72
C MET A 235 -13.18 26.84 -10.91
N SER A 236 -13.16 25.51 -10.98
CA SER A 236 -12.62 24.76 -12.13
C SER A 236 -13.59 24.68 -13.32
N LYS A 237 -14.77 25.32 -13.24
CA LYS A 237 -15.84 25.22 -14.24
C LYS A 237 -16.26 23.77 -14.50
N ALA A 238 -16.42 22.99 -13.43
CA ALA A 238 -16.77 21.58 -13.49
C ALA A 238 -15.74 20.71 -14.23
N LYS A 239 -14.44 21.06 -14.19
CA LYS A 239 -13.36 20.22 -14.73
C LYS A 239 -12.74 19.30 -13.69
N ILE A 240 -12.64 19.76 -12.44
CA ILE A 240 -12.00 19.02 -11.35
C ILE A 240 -13.07 18.30 -10.55
N VAL A 241 -12.94 16.98 -10.43
CA VAL A 241 -13.69 16.14 -9.50
C VAL A 241 -12.75 15.65 -8.42
N ILE A 242 -13.24 15.64 -7.18
CA ILE A 242 -12.48 15.12 -6.06
C ILE A 242 -13.19 13.89 -5.55
N ASP A 243 -12.48 12.77 -5.50
CA ASP A 243 -12.99 11.52 -4.99
C ASP A 243 -11.94 10.81 -4.15
N ASP A 244 -12.33 10.31 -2.98
CA ASP A 244 -11.48 9.54 -2.09
C ASP A 244 -11.73 8.04 -2.21
N PHE A 245 -12.59 7.63 -3.15
CA PHE A 245 -13.05 6.26 -3.36
C PHE A 245 -13.62 5.60 -2.09
N SER A 246 -14.05 6.40 -1.10
CA SER A 246 -14.55 5.93 0.20
C SER A 246 -16.07 5.71 0.20
N TYR A 247 -16.58 5.01 -0.82
CA TYR A 247 -18.02 5.08 -1.14
C TYR A 247 -18.97 4.41 -0.15
N GLN A 248 -18.52 3.48 0.68
CA GLN A 248 -19.19 2.96 1.90
C GLN A 248 -18.40 1.77 2.44
N ARG A 249 -18.62 1.42 3.72
CA ARG A 249 -18.18 0.14 4.28
C ARG A 249 -18.86 -0.97 3.50
N LEU A 250 -18.16 -1.53 2.52
CA LEU A 250 -18.59 -2.78 1.95
C LEU A 250 -18.43 -3.86 3.02
N ALA A 251 -19.32 -4.85 3.04
CA ALA A 251 -19.23 -5.94 4.01
C ALA A 251 -17.81 -6.54 3.96
N HIS A 252 -17.21 -6.84 5.12
CA HIS A 252 -15.95 -7.56 5.14
C HIS A 252 -16.16 -8.90 4.44
N HIS A 253 -15.68 -9.00 3.20
CA HIS A 253 -15.62 -10.26 2.49
C HIS A 253 -14.42 -11.05 3.01
N LYS A 254 -14.60 -12.36 3.15
CA LYS A 254 -13.51 -13.26 3.47
C LYS A 254 -12.56 -13.31 2.27
N THR A 255 -11.26 -13.20 2.53
CA THR A 255 -10.20 -13.34 1.53
C THR A 255 -10.31 -14.69 0.80
N ASP A 256 -10.21 -14.66 -0.52
CA ASP A 256 -10.20 -15.84 -1.38
C ASP A 256 -8.78 -16.14 -1.86
N PHE A 257 -8.12 -17.04 -1.14
CA PHE A 257 -6.75 -17.45 -1.46
C PHE A 257 -6.63 -18.21 -2.79
N THR A 258 -7.72 -18.75 -3.33
CA THR A 258 -7.70 -19.46 -4.62
C THR A 258 -7.49 -18.47 -5.75
N LYS A 259 -8.30 -17.41 -5.79
CA LYS A 259 -8.16 -16.32 -6.78
C LYS A 259 -6.80 -15.64 -6.69
N ARG A 260 -6.31 -15.38 -5.47
CA ARG A 260 -4.99 -14.76 -5.25
C ARG A 260 -3.85 -15.63 -5.76
N LYS A 261 -3.92 -16.94 -5.51
CA LYS A 261 -2.95 -17.90 -6.02
C LYS A 261 -2.93 -17.95 -7.55
N GLU A 262 -4.09 -17.87 -8.19
CA GLU A 262 -4.20 -17.83 -9.65
C GLU A 262 -3.47 -16.62 -10.23
N ILE A 263 -3.75 -15.41 -9.72
CA ILE A 263 -3.04 -14.18 -10.14
C ILE A 263 -1.55 -14.30 -9.90
N SER A 264 -1.14 -14.77 -8.72
CA SER A 264 0.28 -14.89 -8.39
C SER A 264 1.00 -15.88 -9.31
N THR A 265 0.34 -16.99 -9.66
CA THR A 265 0.90 -18.00 -10.58
C THR A 265 1.04 -17.42 -11.99
N PHE A 266 0.02 -16.71 -12.46
CA PHE A 266 0.07 -16.00 -13.75
C PHE A 266 1.23 -15.00 -13.79
N LEU A 267 1.38 -14.16 -12.76
CA LEU A 267 2.46 -13.18 -12.70
C LEU A 267 3.84 -13.85 -12.68
N GLN A 268 4.04 -14.86 -11.84
CA GLN A 268 5.32 -15.59 -11.73
C GLN A 268 5.76 -16.29 -13.03
N ASN A 269 4.84 -16.59 -13.97
CA ASN A 269 5.19 -17.17 -15.26
C ASN A 269 5.84 -16.16 -16.23
N ASN A 270 5.84 -14.87 -15.90
CA ASN A 270 6.49 -13.84 -16.70
C ASN A 270 7.99 -13.76 -16.40
N HIS A 271 8.78 -13.29 -17.37
CA HIS A 271 10.20 -13.04 -17.18
C HIS A 271 10.46 -11.68 -16.50
N TYR A 272 11.22 -11.70 -15.41
CA TYR A 272 11.61 -10.51 -14.65
C TYR A 272 13.13 -10.40 -14.61
N GLU A 273 13.65 -9.19 -14.81
CA GLU A 273 15.10 -8.96 -14.84
C GLU A 273 15.63 -8.71 -13.42
N SER A 274 14.83 -8.04 -12.60
CA SER A 274 15.18 -7.73 -11.22
C SER A 274 14.65 -8.77 -10.24
N LEU A 275 15.47 -9.09 -9.24
CA LEU A 275 15.04 -9.90 -8.09
C LEU A 275 13.88 -9.24 -7.33
N PHE A 276 13.81 -7.90 -7.34
CA PHE A 276 12.70 -7.16 -6.73
C PHE A 276 11.38 -7.37 -7.49
N GLU A 277 11.40 -7.34 -8.82
CA GLU A 277 10.22 -7.65 -9.63
C GLU A 277 9.76 -9.11 -9.41
N THR A 278 10.72 -10.03 -9.28
CA THR A 278 10.43 -11.43 -8.96
C THR A 278 9.76 -11.55 -7.59
N PHE A 279 10.24 -10.81 -6.59
CA PHE A 279 9.58 -10.75 -5.29
C PHE A 279 8.15 -10.21 -5.40
N LEU A 280 7.95 -9.10 -6.11
CA LEU A 280 6.61 -8.49 -6.27
C LEU A 280 5.61 -9.45 -6.92
N SER A 281 6.01 -10.22 -7.94
CA SER A 281 5.12 -11.19 -8.61
C SER A 281 4.60 -12.29 -7.67
N THR A 282 5.35 -12.62 -6.62
CA THR A 282 4.93 -13.58 -5.60
C THR A 282 3.95 -13.01 -4.57
N ARG A 283 3.93 -11.68 -4.37
CA ARG A 283 3.23 -11.04 -3.24
C ARG A 283 2.04 -10.17 -3.61
N ILE A 284 2.10 -9.49 -4.75
CA ILE A 284 1.14 -8.45 -5.13
C ILE A 284 -0.32 -8.93 -5.08
N ALA A 285 -0.58 -10.19 -5.49
CA ALA A 285 -1.91 -10.77 -5.42
C ALA A 285 -2.38 -11.06 -3.99
N TYR A 286 -1.47 -11.42 -3.08
CA TYR A 286 -1.82 -11.71 -1.68
C TYR A 286 -2.03 -10.45 -0.84
N ASP A 287 -1.37 -9.36 -1.21
CA ASP A 287 -1.49 -8.06 -0.52
C ASP A 287 -2.56 -7.14 -1.15
N LEU A 288 -3.12 -7.51 -2.30
CA LEU A 288 -4.17 -6.76 -2.99
C LEU A 288 -5.38 -6.52 -2.07
N PRO A 289 -5.86 -5.27 -1.91
CA PRO A 289 -7.03 -5.00 -1.09
C PRO A 289 -8.26 -5.80 -1.54
N VAL A 290 -9.03 -6.29 -0.55
CA VAL A 290 -10.19 -7.16 -0.80
C VAL A 290 -11.22 -6.52 -1.74
N ILE A 291 -11.35 -5.19 -1.70
CA ILE A 291 -12.23 -4.41 -2.56
C ILE A 291 -11.98 -4.60 -4.06
N PHE A 292 -10.74 -4.91 -4.48
CA PHE A 292 -10.38 -5.03 -5.89
C PHE A 292 -10.52 -6.44 -6.46
N LEU A 293 -10.67 -7.45 -5.59
CA LEU A 293 -10.71 -8.85 -6.00
C LEU A 293 -11.98 -9.54 -5.53
N GLU A 294 -12.11 -9.81 -4.24
CA GLU A 294 -13.27 -10.56 -3.74
C GLU A 294 -14.56 -9.75 -3.82
N ASN A 295 -14.46 -8.43 -3.73
CA ASN A 295 -15.60 -7.53 -3.62
C ASN A 295 -15.69 -6.52 -4.78
N PHE A 296 -15.03 -6.83 -5.88
CA PHE A 296 -14.94 -5.98 -7.05
C PHE A 296 -16.32 -5.57 -7.60
N GLN A 297 -17.28 -6.50 -7.69
CA GLN A 297 -18.57 -6.19 -8.31
C GLN A 297 -19.38 -5.18 -7.50
N ASN A 298 -19.36 -5.27 -6.17
CA ASN A 298 -20.02 -4.28 -5.32
C ASN A 298 -19.30 -2.94 -5.42
N PHE A 299 -17.97 -2.94 -5.42
CA PHE A 299 -17.18 -1.73 -5.62
C PHE A 299 -17.51 -1.05 -6.95
N LYS A 300 -17.49 -1.79 -8.06
CA LYS A 300 -17.85 -1.29 -9.39
C LYS A 300 -19.24 -0.68 -9.43
N ASN A 301 -20.23 -1.31 -8.78
CA ASN A 301 -21.60 -0.78 -8.71
C ASN A 301 -21.71 0.52 -7.88
N THR A 302 -20.75 0.78 -6.98
CA THR A 302 -20.70 2.03 -6.21
C THR A 302 -20.05 3.18 -6.97
N LEU A 303 -19.20 2.87 -7.97
CA LEU A 303 -18.50 3.88 -8.76
C LEU A 303 -19.49 4.83 -9.47
N PRO A 304 -19.15 6.12 -9.55
CA PRO A 304 -20.01 7.12 -10.17
C PRO A 304 -20.07 6.99 -11.70
N LEU A 305 -19.05 6.39 -12.32
CA LEU A 305 -18.96 6.17 -13.75
C LEU A 305 -18.71 4.70 -14.07
N LYS A 306 -19.27 4.25 -15.19
CA LYS A 306 -19.07 2.90 -15.74
C LYS A 306 -17.81 2.78 -16.62
N SER A 307 -17.31 3.91 -17.13
CA SER A 307 -16.05 4.04 -17.87
C SER A 307 -15.37 5.35 -17.47
N PHE A 308 -14.05 5.37 -17.51
CA PHE A 308 -13.23 6.54 -17.22
C PHE A 308 -12.41 7.05 -18.41
N ASP A 309 -12.74 6.68 -19.64
CA ASP A 309 -11.91 6.95 -20.84
C ASP A 309 -11.60 8.44 -21.08
N LYS A 310 -12.42 9.36 -20.54
CA LYS A 310 -12.23 10.82 -20.61
C LYS A 310 -11.62 11.45 -19.34
N THR A 311 -11.05 10.64 -18.46
CA THR A 311 -10.63 11.06 -17.11
C THR A 311 -9.11 11.08 -17.00
N ALA A 312 -8.51 12.24 -16.74
CA ALA A 312 -7.13 12.31 -16.27
C ALA A 312 -7.13 12.16 -14.74
N MET A 313 -6.32 11.26 -14.19
CA MET A 313 -6.17 11.14 -12.74
C MET A 313 -4.97 11.94 -12.26
N LEU A 314 -5.15 12.67 -11.16
CA LEU A 314 -4.10 13.30 -10.40
C LEU A 314 -4.11 12.70 -8.99
N ILE A 315 -3.07 11.96 -8.68
CA ILE A 315 -2.84 11.39 -7.36
C ILE A 315 -2.07 12.44 -6.56
N THR A 316 -2.63 12.87 -5.43
CA THR A 316 -1.88 13.69 -4.48
C THR A 316 -1.14 12.76 -3.52
N MET A 317 0.17 12.59 -3.71
CA MET A 317 1.05 11.98 -2.72
C MET A 317 1.60 13.08 -1.80
N ASN A 318 1.80 12.76 -0.51
CA ASN A 318 2.47 13.64 0.45
C ASN A 318 3.99 13.60 0.28
#